data_AF-A0A966BSK5-F1
#
_entry.id   AF-A0A966BSK5-F1
#
_cell.length_a   1.000
_cell.length_b   1.000
_cell.length_c   1.000
_cell.angle_alpha   90.00
_cell.angle_beta   90.00
_cell.angle_gamma   90.00
#
_symmetry.space_group_name_H-M   'P 1'
#
loop_
_entity.id
_entity.type
_entity.pdbx_description
1 polymer ?
#
loop_
_entity_poly.entity_id
_entity_poly.type
_entity_poly.pdbx_seq_one_letter_code
_entity_poly.pdbx_strand_id
1 'polypeptide(L)'
;MTRGAGLRCRLIGVAILASTLLSASIAADQRPYGVPPAYEGALDSLAAINIRNVELQTLHDDLAEPWAFEFLSPDELLVTETRGRLLRVPLAADRPVIVISGLPIIATSQQQTGLLDVALHPQFEQNHRIYFSYAEADP
;
A
#
# COMPACT_ATOMS: atom_id res chain seq x y z
N MET A 1 -28.32 65.34 -49.63
CA MET A 1 -27.37 64.22 -49.44
C MET A 1 -26.61 64.57 -48.16
N THR A 2 -26.70 63.92 -47.00
CA THR A 2 -26.86 62.51 -46.55
C THR A 2 -27.45 62.52 -45.12
N ARG A 3 -28.47 61.71 -44.77
CA ARG A 3 -28.44 60.51 -43.88
C ARG A 3 -27.51 60.64 -42.64
N GLY A 4 -27.84 60.23 -41.41
CA GLY A 4 -28.92 59.42 -40.83
C GLY A 4 -28.77 59.42 -39.29
N ALA A 5 -29.87 59.29 -38.55
CA ALA A 5 -30.27 58.11 -37.78
C ALA A 5 -29.36 57.75 -36.58
N GLY A 6 -29.93 57.84 -35.38
CA GLY A 6 -29.22 57.75 -34.10
C GLY A 6 -28.83 56.36 -33.64
N LEU A 7 -28.15 56.31 -32.50
CA LEU A 7 -27.84 55.07 -31.78
C LEU A 7 -28.17 55.26 -30.29
N ARG A 8 -29.22 54.56 -29.85
CA ARG A 8 -29.55 54.35 -28.45
C ARG A 8 -28.56 53.34 -27.88
N CYS A 9 -27.81 53.75 -26.86
CA CYS A 9 -26.91 52.86 -26.11
C CYS A 9 -27.76 51.88 -25.29
N ARG A 10 -27.79 50.61 -25.68
CA ARG A 10 -28.35 49.51 -24.89
C ARG A 10 -27.18 48.77 -24.23
N LEU A 11 -27.03 48.96 -22.92
CA LEU A 11 -26.16 48.14 -22.07
C LEU A 11 -26.78 46.74 -21.97
N ILE A 12 -26.09 45.73 -22.52
CA ILE A 12 -26.39 44.31 -22.30
C ILE A 12 -25.56 43.89 -21.08
N GLY A 13 -26.22 43.67 -19.94
CA GLY A 13 -25.60 43.08 -18.76
C GLY A 13 -25.40 41.58 -18.97
N VAL A 14 -24.16 41.12 -18.92
CA VAL A 14 -23.80 39.70 -18.88
C VAL A 14 -23.72 39.30 -17.41
N ALA A 15 -24.69 38.52 -16.93
CA ALA A 15 -24.64 37.90 -15.61
C ALA A 15 -23.87 36.59 -15.72
N ILE A 16 -22.67 36.53 -15.13
CA ILE A 16 -21.88 35.30 -15.00
C ILE A 16 -22.36 34.58 -13.75
N LEU A 17 -23.10 33.48 -13.92
CA LEU A 17 -23.41 32.55 -12.84
C LEU A 17 -22.19 31.66 -12.59
N ALA A 18 -21.46 31.91 -11.50
CA ALA A 18 -20.37 31.07 -11.05
C ALA A 18 -20.94 29.88 -10.25
N SER A 19 -21.03 28.71 -10.88
CA SER A 19 -21.39 27.45 -10.21
C SER A 19 -20.17 26.89 -9.48
N THR A 20 -20.20 26.82 -8.15
CA THR A 20 -19.16 26.17 -7.35
C THR A 20 -19.36 24.66 -7.35
N LEU A 21 -18.47 23.93 -8.04
CA LEU A 21 -18.33 22.49 -7.91
C LEU A 21 -17.58 22.19 -6.60
N LEU A 22 -18.25 21.59 -5.62
CA LEU A 22 -17.61 21.06 -4.43
C LEU A 22 -17.01 19.69 -4.77
N SER A 23 -15.73 19.66 -5.12
CA SER A 23 -14.99 18.40 -5.25
C SER A 23 -14.65 17.89 -3.84
N ALA A 24 -15.27 16.79 -3.42
CA ALA A 24 -14.76 16.01 -2.30
C ALA A 24 -13.51 15.27 -2.77
N SER A 25 -12.33 15.80 -2.46
CA SER A 25 -11.08 15.07 -2.65
C SER A 25 -10.99 13.99 -1.57
N ILE A 26 -11.06 12.73 -1.97
CA ILE A 26 -10.51 11.64 -1.15
C ILE A 26 -9.01 11.88 -1.12
N ALA A 27 -8.49 12.37 0.00
CA ALA A 27 -7.05 12.47 0.19
C ALA A 27 -6.50 11.04 0.24
N ALA A 28 -5.73 10.67 -0.78
CA ALA A 28 -4.93 9.45 -0.72
C ALA A 28 -3.99 9.52 0.49
N ASP A 29 -3.81 8.41 1.20
CA ASP A 29 -2.88 8.33 2.32
C ASP A 29 -1.46 8.64 1.82
N GLN A 30 -0.88 9.75 2.27
CA GLN A 30 0.45 10.21 1.85
C GLN A 30 1.57 9.72 2.79
N ARG A 31 1.26 8.82 3.73
CA ARG A 31 2.25 8.27 4.64
C ARG A 31 3.25 7.39 3.88
N PRO A 32 4.53 7.35 4.31
CA PRO A 32 5.48 6.36 3.82
C PRO A 32 4.97 4.93 4.09
N TYR A 33 5.22 4.01 3.16
CA TYR A 33 4.95 2.59 3.37
C TYR A 33 5.66 2.07 4.64
N GLY A 34 5.01 1.15 5.36
CA GLY A 34 5.50 0.60 6.63
C GLY A 34 5.28 1.49 7.86
N VAL A 35 4.60 2.64 7.72
CA VAL A 35 4.23 3.51 8.85
C VAL A 35 2.73 3.41 9.11
N PRO A 36 2.26 2.57 10.04
CA PRO A 36 0.86 2.56 10.41
C PRO A 36 0.48 3.91 11.04
N PRO A 37 -0.78 4.38 10.89
CA PRO A 37 -1.25 5.56 11.60
C PRO A 37 -1.02 5.42 13.10
N ALA A 38 -0.66 6.52 13.76
CA ALA A 38 -0.57 6.54 15.21
C ALA A 38 -1.91 6.10 15.80
N TYR A 39 -1.88 5.09 16.66
CA TYR A 39 -3.05 4.64 17.38
C TYR A 39 -3.49 5.74 18.36
N GLU A 40 -4.54 6.50 18.01
CA GLU A 40 -5.04 7.61 18.84
C GLU A 40 -5.90 7.17 20.04
N GLY A 41 -5.88 5.88 20.41
CA GLY A 41 -6.29 5.47 21.76
C GLY A 41 -7.77 5.20 21.99
N ALA A 42 -8.69 5.47 21.06
CA ALA A 42 -10.11 5.21 21.27
C ALA A 42 -10.56 3.82 20.74
N LEU A 43 -10.08 2.75 21.37
CA LEU A 43 -10.81 1.48 21.39
C LEU A 43 -11.48 1.35 22.76
N ASP A 44 -12.66 1.93 22.92
CA ASP A 44 -13.41 1.92 24.19
C ASP A 44 -13.68 0.49 24.72
N SER A 45 -13.58 -0.54 23.87
CA SER A 45 -13.31 -1.93 24.27
C SER A 45 -13.02 -2.78 23.02
N LEU A 46 -12.54 -4.02 23.21
CA LEU A 46 -12.52 -5.04 22.14
C LEU A 46 -13.93 -5.35 21.58
N ALA A 47 -15.01 -4.98 22.28
CA ALA A 47 -16.37 -5.08 21.77
C ALA A 47 -16.74 -3.98 20.75
N ALA A 48 -15.93 -2.91 20.63
CA ALA A 48 -16.07 -1.90 19.59
C ALA A 48 -15.62 -2.43 18.21
N ILE A 49 -14.74 -3.43 18.19
CA ILE A 49 -14.39 -4.17 16.97
C ILE A 49 -15.42 -5.29 16.77
N ASN A 50 -16.64 -4.89 16.45
CA ASN A 50 -17.71 -5.81 16.10
C ASN A 50 -17.55 -6.25 14.64
N ILE A 51 -16.53 -7.06 14.35
CA ILE A 51 -16.35 -7.65 13.00
C ILE A 51 -17.40 -8.74 12.82
N ARG A 52 -18.60 -8.34 12.38
CA ARG A 52 -19.71 -9.28 12.12
C ARG A 52 -19.57 -9.96 10.76
N ASN A 53 -18.98 -9.24 9.80
CA ASN A 53 -18.87 -9.65 8.42
C ASN A 53 -17.40 -9.57 8.03
N VAL A 54 -16.71 -10.73 8.06
CA VAL A 54 -15.40 -10.92 7.44
C VAL A 54 -15.63 -11.69 6.16
N GLU A 55 -15.09 -11.18 5.06
CA GLU A 55 -14.90 -11.98 3.85
C GLU A 55 -13.46 -12.44 3.82
N LEU A 56 -13.28 -13.76 3.78
CA LEU A 56 -11.96 -14.36 3.58
C LEU A 56 -11.75 -14.51 2.08
N GLN A 57 -10.82 -13.75 1.52
CA GLN A 57 -10.38 -13.89 0.15
C GLN A 57 -8.99 -14.52 0.12
N THR A 58 -8.88 -15.69 -0.49
CA THR A 58 -7.58 -16.29 -0.77
C THR A 58 -6.94 -15.58 -1.96
N LEU A 59 -5.77 -14.98 -1.75
CA LEU A 59 -4.97 -14.37 -2.82
C LEU A 59 -3.97 -15.37 -3.42
N HIS A 60 -3.34 -16.16 -2.54
CA HIS A 60 -2.37 -17.21 -2.89
C HIS A 60 -2.59 -18.44 -2.00
N ASP A 61 -2.62 -19.62 -2.62
CA ASP A 61 -2.66 -20.93 -1.96
C ASP A 61 -1.46 -21.82 -2.33
N ASP A 62 -0.50 -21.26 -3.06
CA ASP A 62 0.69 -21.92 -3.59
C ASP A 62 1.98 -21.61 -2.78
N LEU A 63 1.86 -20.81 -1.72
CA LEU A 63 2.97 -20.53 -0.80
C LEU A 63 3.23 -21.74 0.11
N ALA A 64 4.50 -22.03 0.39
CA ALA A 64 4.89 -23.23 1.11
C ALA A 64 4.74 -23.09 2.64
N GLU A 65 5.52 -22.19 3.25
CA GLU A 65 5.50 -21.95 4.70
C GLU A 65 5.70 -20.45 4.98
N PRO A 66 4.73 -19.59 4.60
CA PRO A 66 4.85 -18.15 4.78
C PRO A 66 4.94 -17.79 6.26
N TRP A 67 5.85 -16.87 6.60
CA TRP A 67 6.13 -16.43 7.97
C TRP A 67 5.76 -14.97 8.20
N ALA A 68 6.35 -14.05 7.45
CA ALA A 68 6.07 -12.62 7.52
C ALA A 68 5.85 -12.05 6.11
N PHE A 69 5.23 -10.88 6.04
CA PHE A 69 5.09 -10.13 4.80
C PHE A 69 5.19 -8.62 5.05
N GLU A 70 5.56 -7.88 4.02
CA GLU A 70 5.62 -6.41 4.00
C GLU A 70 5.19 -5.91 2.61
N PHE A 71 4.47 -4.80 2.55
CA PHE A 71 4.05 -4.22 1.26
C PHE A 71 5.25 -3.61 0.54
N LEU A 72 5.54 -4.09 -0.66
CA LEU A 72 6.55 -3.51 -1.55
C LEU A 72 5.98 -2.35 -2.37
N SER A 73 4.71 -2.47 -2.74
CA SER A 73 3.90 -1.51 -3.49
C SER A 73 2.41 -1.73 -3.16
N PRO A 74 1.47 -0.93 -3.67
CA PRO A 74 0.04 -1.14 -3.46
C PRO A 74 -0.50 -2.50 -3.96
N ASP A 75 0.24 -3.18 -4.82
CA ASP A 75 -0.16 -4.40 -5.52
C ASP A 75 0.83 -5.56 -5.37
N GLU A 76 1.89 -5.40 -4.56
CA GLU A 76 2.92 -6.42 -4.35
C GLU A 76 3.38 -6.49 -2.89
N LEU A 77 3.66 -7.71 -2.45
CA LEU A 77 4.20 -8.05 -1.15
C LEU A 77 5.63 -8.59 -1.30
N LEU A 78 6.48 -8.30 -0.31
CA LEU A 78 7.55 -9.20 0.08
C LEU A 78 6.99 -10.23 1.05
N VAL A 79 7.29 -11.50 0.83
CA VAL A 79 6.88 -12.60 1.73
C VAL A 79 8.10 -13.42 2.07
N THR A 80 8.31 -13.67 3.36
CA THR A 80 9.32 -14.63 3.82
C THR A 80 8.67 -15.99 4.01
N GLU A 81 9.39 -17.03 3.63
CA GLU A 81 9.05 -18.40 4.01
C GLU A 81 10.15 -18.99 4.87
N THR A 82 9.75 -19.68 5.94
CA THR A 82 10.65 -20.25 6.97
C THR A 82 11.79 -21.07 6.38
N ARG A 83 11.56 -21.79 5.27
CA ARG A 83 12.58 -22.59 4.57
C ARG A 83 13.65 -21.78 3.82
N GLY A 84 13.70 -20.46 4.01
CA GLY A 84 14.79 -19.62 3.48
C GLY A 84 14.49 -18.97 2.14
N ARG A 85 13.22 -18.85 1.75
CA ARG A 85 12.84 -18.14 0.51
C ARG A 85 12.29 -16.76 0.86
N LEU A 86 12.86 -15.73 0.24
CA LEU A 86 12.24 -14.41 0.15
C LEU A 86 11.54 -14.32 -1.20
N LEU A 87 10.26 -13.98 -1.20
CA LEU A 87 9.40 -13.94 -2.37
C LEU A 87 8.90 -12.52 -2.60
N ARG A 88 8.76 -12.14 -3.87
CA ARG A 88 7.94 -11.01 -4.31
C ARG A 88 6.65 -11.58 -4.90
N VAL A 89 5.53 -11.24 -4.27
CA VAL A 89 4.22 -11.85 -4.49
C VAL A 89 3.24 -10.74 -4.91
N PRO A 90 2.66 -10.76 -6.12
CA PRO A 90 1.61 -9.84 -6.49
C PRO A 90 0.33 -10.13 -5.68
N LEU A 91 -0.48 -9.12 -5.35
CA LEU A 91 -1.76 -9.35 -4.64
C LEU A 91 -2.78 -10.06 -5.53
N ALA A 92 -2.74 -9.79 -6.83
CA ALA A 92 -3.51 -10.52 -7.82
C ALA A 92 -2.63 -11.62 -8.42
N ALA A 93 -3.18 -12.83 -8.58
CA ALA A 93 -2.50 -13.94 -9.24
C ALA A 93 -2.39 -13.76 -10.78
N ASP A 94 -2.28 -12.53 -11.26
CA ASP A 94 -2.12 -12.17 -12.68
C ASP A 94 -0.65 -12.19 -13.14
N ARG A 95 0.27 -12.17 -12.18
CA ARG A 95 1.72 -12.21 -12.37
C ARG A 95 2.33 -13.34 -11.55
N PRO A 96 3.46 -13.91 -11.99
CA PRO A 96 4.11 -14.99 -11.24
C PRO A 96 4.75 -14.47 -9.95
N VAL A 97 4.78 -15.33 -8.93
CA VAL A 97 5.63 -15.14 -7.74
C VAL A 97 7.10 -15.22 -8.15
N ILE A 98 7.92 -14.29 -7.66
CA ILE A 98 9.36 -14.22 -7.96
C ILE A 98 10.15 -14.53 -6.70
N VAL A 99 11.07 -15.49 -6.78
CA VAL A 99 12.03 -15.77 -5.68
C VAL A 99 13.18 -14.77 -5.76
N ILE A 100 13.41 -14.05 -4.68
CA ILE A 100 14.55 -13.12 -4.54
C ILE A 100 15.77 -13.91 -4.06
N SER A 101 16.88 -13.77 -4.78
CA SER A 101 18.16 -14.42 -4.47
C SER A 101 19.10 -13.50 -3.68
N GLY A 102 20.22 -14.06 -3.20
CA GLY A 102 21.25 -13.30 -2.48
C GLY A 102 21.12 -13.30 -0.95
N LEU A 103 20.21 -14.11 -0.40
CA LEU A 103 20.14 -14.35 1.04
C LEU A 103 21.38 -15.12 1.53
N PRO A 104 21.78 -14.94 2.81
CA PRO A 104 22.80 -15.76 3.45
C PRO A 104 22.36 -17.22 3.59
N ILE A 105 23.24 -18.08 4.11
CA ILE A 105 22.87 -19.44 4.51
C ILE A 105 21.96 -19.34 5.74
N ILE A 106 20.79 -19.98 5.66
CA ILE A 106 19.75 -19.91 6.68
C ILE A 106 19.58 -21.30 7.31
N ALA A 107 19.59 -21.37 8.64
CA ALA A 107 19.26 -22.59 9.37
C ALA A 107 17.76 -22.85 9.32
N THR A 108 17.37 -24.06 8.92
CA THR A 108 15.95 -24.44 8.71
C THR A 108 15.58 -25.78 9.38
N SER A 109 16.52 -26.44 10.06
CA SER A 109 16.34 -27.80 10.59
C SER A 109 15.70 -27.85 11.97
N GLN A 110 15.64 -26.73 12.70
CA GLN A 110 15.11 -26.66 14.06
C GLN A 110 13.76 -25.94 14.10
N GLN A 111 12.92 -26.29 15.07
CA GLN A 111 11.67 -25.57 15.31
C GLN A 111 11.96 -24.11 15.66
N GLN A 112 11.22 -23.18 15.06
CA GLN A 112 11.40 -21.71 15.21
C GLN A 112 12.68 -21.14 14.58
N THR A 113 13.34 -21.88 13.69
CA THR A 113 14.42 -21.34 12.84
C THR A 113 13.93 -21.07 11.43
N GLY A 114 14.66 -20.24 10.68
CA GLY A 114 14.35 -19.98 9.29
C GLY A 114 14.65 -18.55 8.86
N LEU A 115 14.10 -18.18 7.70
CA LEU A 115 13.91 -16.78 7.35
C LEU A 115 12.65 -16.28 8.07
N LEU A 116 12.82 -15.21 8.84
CA LEU A 116 11.80 -14.73 9.77
C LEU A 116 11.23 -13.41 9.25
N ASP A 117 11.31 -12.33 10.03
CA ASP A 117 10.67 -11.07 9.71
C ASP A 117 11.33 -10.34 8.53
N VAL A 118 10.58 -9.46 7.87
CA VAL A 118 11.03 -8.58 6.78
C VAL A 118 10.46 -7.18 6.96
N ALA A 119 11.27 -6.15 6.72
CA ALA A 119 10.84 -4.76 6.79
C ALA A 119 11.52 -3.93 5.70
N LEU A 120 10.79 -2.94 5.17
CA LEU A 120 11.39 -1.94 4.30
C LEU A 120 12.11 -0.87 5.12
N HIS A 121 13.19 -0.31 4.58
CA HIS A 121 13.73 0.93 5.12
C HIS A 121 12.70 2.06 4.99
N PRO A 122 12.59 3.00 5.95
CA PRO A 122 11.68 4.17 5.85
C PRO A 122 11.86 5.08 4.61
N GLN A 123 12.91 4.85 3.82
CA GLN A 123 13.26 5.60 2.60
C GLN A 123 13.45 4.61 1.44
N PHE A 124 12.72 3.50 1.47
CA PHE A 124 12.87 2.41 0.51
C PHE A 124 12.76 2.89 -0.94
N GLU A 125 11.86 3.81 -1.23
CA GLU A 125 11.71 4.41 -2.57
C GLU A 125 12.99 5.09 -3.10
N GLN A 126 13.90 5.48 -2.22
CA GLN A 126 15.15 6.16 -2.57
C GLN A 126 16.35 5.23 -2.51
N ASN A 127 16.38 4.31 -1.54
CA ASN A 127 17.58 3.52 -1.22
C ASN A 127 17.44 2.02 -1.48
N HIS A 128 16.23 1.54 -1.72
CA HIS A 128 15.88 0.16 -2.03
C HIS A 128 16.42 -0.84 -0.98
N ARG A 129 16.51 -0.41 0.29
CA ARG A 129 17.03 -1.24 1.39
C ARG A 129 15.89 -1.99 2.07
N ILE A 130 16.08 -3.29 2.20
CA ILE A 130 15.23 -4.17 2.99
C ILE A 130 16.04 -4.72 4.17
N TYR A 131 15.35 -4.99 5.27
CA TYR A 131 15.86 -5.68 6.43
C TYR A 131 15.13 -7.01 6.55
N PHE A 132 15.83 -8.04 6.98
CA PHE A 132 15.21 -9.30 7.35
C PHE A 132 15.95 -9.90 8.55
N SER A 133 15.25 -10.73 9.30
CA SER A 133 15.83 -11.52 10.37
C SER A 133 15.86 -13.00 9.97
N TYR A 134 16.87 -13.72 10.44
CA TYR A 134 17.01 -15.14 10.14
C TYR A 134 17.79 -15.84 11.25
N ALA A 135 17.58 -17.15 11.37
CA ALA A 135 18.45 -18.01 12.17
C ALA A 135 19.69 -18.36 11.35
N GLU A 136 20.86 -17.94 11.82
CA GLU A 136 22.14 -18.32 11.22
C GLU A 136 22.46 -19.79 11.55
N ALA A 137 23.02 -20.51 10.58
CA ALA A 137 23.56 -21.84 10.84
C ALA A 137 24.91 -21.69 11.57
N ASP A 138 25.09 -22.40 12.68
CA ASP A 138 26.41 -22.54 13.31
C ASP A 138 27.39 -23.14 12.27
N PRO A 139 28.53 -22.48 11.97
CA PRO A 139 29.44 -22.88 10.90
C PRO A 139 30.11 -24.26 11.08
#